data_AF-A0A1I0D3D3-F1
#
_entry.id   AF-A0A1I0D3D3-F1
#
_cell.length_a   1.000
_cell.length_b   1.000
_cell.length_c   1.000
_cell.angle_alpha   90.00
_cell.angle_beta   90.00
_cell.angle_gamma   90.00
#
_symmetry.space_group_name_H-M   'P 1'
#
loop_
_entity.id
_entity.type
_entity.pdbx_description
1 polymer ?
#
loop_
_entity_poly.entity_id
_entity_poly.type
_entity_poly.pdbx_seq_one_letter_code
_entity_poly.pdbx_strand_id
1 'polypeptide(L)'
;MADTELSSKLYEKASAEQDKFRAWLVDQPPADILNHAVEYAVREDILMEIGALELPDDQARALLASPDTMADIYKTFSKMVDTGHMDVVRESIEDRAATLSMEQAVQEAVQMEMESQGKQEGVYLVDRSSLLHLKEVQGGDFEYTVFDKQTKEKTAEGKISLDDVLDGIDPTHDHLAAARAAAIGEAGLQSGPLGGSDVAQVGLTSLKDFRDSDIRRRSVWEPETLPKDDIRFINSGYEEQFRIPDGGTIQVEYPDRTFSAKCEYIDDYHTYVGSEVYHICQFAEVLERGGGVCRPEPELDAEQAAWKIGWNAYLAVECGAGHWDYHLYDEKFNETKSGELEVVGCSINEVRDMVLFDNKLERRSMTPTDYGMLMDKAAMQEQEAQDEKRESVLGQLSALKSSAKEHPAPAPAKKRDEASL
;
A
#
# COMPACT_ATOMS: atom_id res chain seq x y z
N MET A 1 7.70 3.65 75.67
CA MET A 1 9.03 3.65 75.05
C MET A 1 9.56 2.27 75.27
N ALA A 2 9.87 1.55 74.18
CA ALA A 2 10.35 0.18 74.27
C ALA A 2 11.62 0.15 75.12
N ASP A 3 11.69 -0.79 76.05
CA ASP A 3 12.87 -1.00 76.87
C ASP A 3 14.02 -1.51 75.99
N THR A 4 15.00 -0.65 75.72
CA THR A 4 16.18 -1.01 74.92
C THR A 4 16.95 -2.18 75.52
N GLU A 5 16.83 -2.42 76.83
CA GLU A 5 17.43 -3.57 77.51
C GLU A 5 16.73 -4.89 77.13
N LEU A 6 15.42 -4.89 76.87
CA LEU A 6 14.67 -6.08 76.47
C LEU A 6 14.98 -6.48 75.02
N SER A 7 15.08 -5.51 74.11
CA SER A 7 15.45 -5.78 72.71
C SER A 7 16.86 -6.35 72.59
N SER A 8 17.83 -5.81 73.33
CA SER A 8 19.19 -6.36 73.37
C SER A 8 19.22 -7.80 73.90
N LYS A 9 18.48 -8.10 74.97
CA LYS A 9 18.39 -9.47 75.51
C LYS A 9 17.74 -10.46 74.53
N LEU A 10 16.73 -10.01 73.79
CA LEU A 10 16.05 -10.84 72.80
C LEU A 10 16.99 -11.17 71.64
N TYR A 11 17.74 -10.17 71.15
CA TYR A 11 18.75 -10.35 70.11
C TYR A 11 19.86 -11.30 70.56
N GLU A 12 20.44 -11.11 71.75
CA GLU A 12 21.49 -11.98 72.28
C GLU A 12 21.03 -13.43 72.39
N LYS A 13 19.79 -13.65 72.82
CA LYS A 13 19.19 -14.97 72.91
C LYS A 13 19.01 -15.61 71.53
N ALA A 14 18.40 -14.90 70.59
CA ALA A 14 18.18 -15.37 69.23
C ALA A 14 19.52 -15.67 68.51
N SER A 15 20.53 -14.83 68.73
CA SER A 15 21.90 -15.03 68.23
C SER A 15 22.50 -16.31 68.80
N ALA A 16 22.38 -16.54 70.11
CA ALA A 16 22.90 -17.75 70.74
C ALA A 16 22.20 -19.03 70.25
N GLU A 17 20.90 -18.97 69.93
CA GLU A 17 20.18 -20.08 69.32
C GLU A 17 20.65 -20.34 67.87
N GLN A 18 20.88 -19.29 67.09
CA GLN A 18 21.42 -19.40 65.73
C GLN A 18 22.86 -19.95 65.73
N ASP A 19 23.71 -19.52 66.67
CA ASP A 19 25.07 -20.05 66.82
C ASP A 19 25.07 -21.55 67.16
N LYS A 20 24.14 -21.99 68.02
CA LYS A 20 23.94 -23.42 68.31
C LYS A 20 23.52 -24.19 67.06
N PHE A 21 22.60 -23.63 66.27
CA PHE A 21 22.16 -24.26 65.03
C PHE A 21 23.29 -24.34 64.00
N ARG A 22 24.06 -23.26 63.84
CA ARG A 22 25.25 -23.21 62.98
C ARG A 22 26.27 -24.27 63.39
N ALA A 23 26.58 -24.36 64.68
CA ALA A 23 27.52 -25.34 65.22
C ALA A 23 27.05 -26.78 64.98
N TRP A 24 25.76 -27.06 65.15
CA TRP A 24 25.20 -28.37 64.81
C TRP A 24 25.27 -28.65 63.29
N LEU A 25 24.94 -27.65 62.46
CA LEU A 25 24.85 -27.79 61.01
C LEU A 25 26.20 -28.14 60.38
N VAL A 26 27.29 -27.54 60.85
CA VAL A 26 28.64 -27.83 60.33
C VAL A 26 29.14 -29.24 60.62
N ASP A 27 28.55 -29.92 61.61
CA ASP A 27 28.85 -31.31 61.96
C ASP A 27 27.99 -32.33 61.18
N GLN A 28 27.03 -31.89 60.36
CA GLN A 28 26.13 -32.77 59.62
C GLN A 28 26.70 -33.25 58.27
N PRO A 29 26.19 -34.37 57.70
CA PRO A 29 26.51 -34.78 56.34
C PRO A 29 26.12 -33.71 55.28
N PRO A 30 26.79 -33.67 54.11
CA PRO A 30 26.51 -32.66 53.07
C PRO A 30 25.05 -32.60 52.62
N ALA A 31 24.35 -33.74 52.57
CA ALA A 31 22.94 -33.78 52.19
C ALA A 31 22.06 -33.07 53.21
N ASP A 32 22.32 -33.24 54.51
CA ASP A 32 21.57 -32.60 55.58
C ASP A 32 21.90 -31.11 55.67
N ILE A 33 23.15 -30.71 55.41
CA ILE A 33 23.56 -29.31 55.27
C ILE A 33 22.75 -28.63 54.14
N LEU A 34 22.67 -29.26 52.96
CA LEU A 34 21.91 -28.74 51.83
C LEU A 34 20.41 -28.63 52.14
N ASN A 35 19.84 -29.65 52.81
CA ASN A 35 18.42 -29.65 53.19
C ASN A 35 18.06 -28.49 54.14
N HIS A 36 19.01 -28.00 54.94
CA HIS A 36 18.79 -26.93 55.91
C HIS A 36 19.38 -25.58 55.49
N ALA A 37 19.92 -25.46 54.26
CA ALA A 37 20.55 -24.23 53.78
C ALA A 37 19.58 -23.05 53.72
N VAL A 38 18.32 -23.29 53.32
CA VAL A 38 17.26 -22.27 53.29
C VAL A 38 16.85 -21.89 54.71
N GLU A 39 16.70 -22.86 55.61
CA GLU A 39 16.41 -22.59 57.03
C GLU A 39 17.50 -21.72 57.67
N TYR A 40 18.76 -22.05 57.38
CA TYR A 40 19.89 -21.29 57.88
C TYR A 40 19.88 -19.84 57.41
N ALA A 41 19.68 -19.60 56.10
CA ALA A 41 19.63 -18.26 55.53
C ALA A 41 18.49 -17.43 56.13
N VAL A 42 17.30 -18.01 56.21
CA VAL A 42 16.12 -17.32 56.79
C VAL A 42 16.32 -17.01 58.28
N ARG A 43 17.01 -17.86 59.03
CA ARG A 43 17.31 -17.56 60.45
C ARG A 43 18.29 -16.39 60.61
N GLU A 44 19.23 -16.20 59.67
CA GLU A 44 20.09 -15.00 59.65
C GLU A 44 19.26 -13.74 59.35
N ASP A 45 18.31 -13.83 58.42
CA ASP A 45 17.39 -12.72 58.11
C ASP A 45 16.47 -12.39 59.31
N ILE A 46 15.93 -13.41 59.99
CA ILE A 46 15.16 -13.22 61.23
C ILE A 46 16.03 -12.55 62.30
N LEU A 47 17.29 -12.95 62.45
CA LEU A 47 18.20 -12.35 63.43
C LEU A 47 18.48 -10.87 63.11
N MET A 48 18.68 -10.56 61.84
CA MET A 48 18.85 -9.18 61.37
C MET A 48 17.63 -8.32 61.72
N GLU A 49 16.43 -8.82 61.44
CA GLU A 49 15.18 -8.11 61.73
C GLU A 49 14.91 -7.97 63.22
N ILE A 50 15.20 -8.99 64.05
CA ILE A 50 15.11 -8.87 65.52
C ILE A 50 16.00 -7.73 66.04
N GLY A 51 17.14 -7.48 65.41
CA GLY A 51 18.02 -6.36 65.75
C GLY A 51 17.49 -4.97 65.31
N ALA A 52 16.58 -4.92 64.35
CA ALA A 52 16.02 -3.69 63.78
C ALA A 52 14.61 -3.36 64.30
N LEU A 53 13.84 -4.35 64.74
CA LEU A 53 12.44 -4.19 65.14
C LEU A 53 12.28 -3.55 66.52
N GLU A 54 11.43 -2.52 66.60
CA GLU A 54 10.97 -1.95 67.88
C GLU A 54 9.71 -2.68 68.37
N LEU A 55 9.90 -3.80 69.08
CA LEU A 55 8.80 -4.57 69.65
C LEU A 55 8.28 -3.93 70.95
N PRO A 56 6.95 -3.91 71.17
CA PRO A 56 6.37 -3.61 72.49
C PRO A 56 6.89 -4.53 73.60
N ASP A 57 7.08 -3.99 74.81
CA ASP A 57 7.70 -4.71 75.95
C ASP A 57 7.01 -6.04 76.30
N ASP A 58 5.69 -6.12 76.15
CA ASP A 58 4.92 -7.34 76.39
C ASP A 58 5.22 -8.44 75.35
N GLN A 59 5.40 -8.05 74.08
CA GLN A 59 5.77 -8.96 73.00
C GLN A 59 7.23 -9.42 73.12
N ALA A 60 8.15 -8.50 73.43
CA ALA A 60 9.55 -8.82 73.67
C ALA A 60 9.70 -9.81 74.85
N ARG A 61 8.95 -9.60 75.94
CA ARG A 61 8.91 -10.53 77.08
C ARG A 61 8.31 -11.89 76.71
N ALA A 62 7.26 -11.91 75.88
CA ALA A 62 6.66 -13.17 75.41
C ALA A 62 7.65 -13.99 74.57
N LEU A 63 8.39 -13.35 73.65
CA LEU A 63 9.42 -14.00 72.85
C LEU A 63 10.60 -14.46 73.71
N LEU A 64 11.04 -13.65 74.68
CA LEU A 64 12.08 -14.03 75.64
C LEU A 64 11.66 -15.25 76.49
N ALA A 65 10.37 -15.39 76.79
CA ALA A 65 9.84 -16.54 77.53
C ALA A 65 9.66 -17.81 76.68
N SER A 66 9.65 -17.73 75.34
CA SER A 66 9.65 -18.93 74.48
C SER A 66 10.94 -19.74 74.72
N PRO A 67 10.92 -21.07 74.85
CA PRO A 67 12.15 -21.86 75.02
C PRO A 67 13.09 -21.84 73.80
N ASP A 68 12.52 -21.78 72.58
CA ASP A 68 13.23 -21.91 71.30
C ASP A 68 12.77 -20.81 70.33
N THR A 69 13.07 -19.55 70.68
CA THR A 69 12.54 -18.36 70.04
C THR A 69 12.79 -18.34 68.52
N MET A 70 14.01 -18.64 68.08
CA MET A 70 14.39 -18.64 66.66
C MET A 70 13.69 -19.75 65.87
N ALA A 71 13.55 -20.94 66.47
CA ALA A 71 12.88 -22.06 65.82
C ALA A 71 11.36 -21.81 65.66
N ASP A 72 10.73 -21.20 66.66
CA ASP A 72 9.30 -20.86 66.62
C ASP A 72 8.98 -19.78 65.57
N ILE A 73 9.83 -18.75 65.45
CA ILE A 73 9.67 -17.71 64.42
C ILE A 73 9.87 -18.32 63.03
N TYR A 74 10.92 -19.12 62.83
CA TYR A 74 11.16 -19.80 61.56
C TYR A 74 10.00 -20.72 61.17
N LYS A 75 9.43 -21.48 62.12
CA LYS A 75 8.26 -22.33 61.89
C LYS A 75 7.01 -21.55 61.50
N THR A 76 6.90 -20.30 61.94
CA THR A 76 5.81 -19.40 61.55
C THR A 76 6.04 -18.87 60.13
N PHE A 77 7.28 -18.53 59.79
CA PHE A 77 7.69 -18.14 58.43
C PHE A 77 7.50 -19.26 57.42
N SER A 78 7.92 -20.50 57.74
CA SER A 78 7.86 -21.62 56.79
C SER A 78 6.44 -22.00 56.37
N LYS A 79 5.43 -21.67 57.18
CA LYS A 79 4.01 -21.81 56.81
C LYS A 79 3.54 -20.76 55.79
N MET A 80 4.26 -19.65 55.64
CA MET A 80 3.94 -18.59 54.67
C MET A 80 4.62 -18.79 53.30
N VAL A 81 5.63 -19.66 53.20
CA VAL A 81 6.32 -19.96 51.92
C VAL A 81 5.42 -20.72 50.93
N ASP A 82 4.32 -21.31 51.40
CA ASP A 82 3.31 -22.00 50.58
C ASP A 82 2.37 -21.07 49.77
N THR A 83 2.64 -19.76 49.69
CA THR A 83 1.71 -18.76 49.08
C THR A 83 1.89 -18.52 47.58
N GLY A 84 2.40 -19.48 46.80
CA GLY A 84 2.35 -19.40 45.32
C GLY A 84 3.46 -18.61 44.62
N HIS A 85 4.61 -18.38 45.27
CA HIS A 85 5.78 -17.71 44.65
C HIS A 85 6.19 -18.33 43.30
N MET A 86 6.12 -19.66 43.18
CA MET A 86 6.47 -20.37 41.94
C MET A 86 5.47 -20.14 40.80
N ASP A 87 4.22 -19.79 41.09
CA ASP A 87 3.24 -19.48 40.05
C ASP A 87 3.50 -18.10 39.43
N VAL A 88 3.90 -17.12 40.26
CA VAL A 88 4.32 -15.78 39.78
C VAL A 88 5.57 -15.86 38.90
N VAL A 89 6.53 -16.72 39.27
CA VAL A 89 7.74 -16.96 38.46
C VAL A 89 7.36 -17.57 37.10
N ARG A 90 6.40 -18.51 37.07
CA ARG A 90 5.91 -19.10 35.81
C ARG A 90 5.23 -18.07 34.92
N GLU A 91 4.28 -17.31 35.46
CA GLU A 91 3.54 -16.27 34.73
C GLU A 91 4.50 -15.23 34.12
N SER A 92 5.52 -14.81 34.89
CA SER A 92 6.53 -13.86 34.42
C SER A 92 7.34 -14.40 33.22
N ILE A 93 7.62 -15.71 33.18
CA ILE A 93 8.33 -16.36 32.07
C ILE A 93 7.41 -16.43 30.84
N GLU A 94 6.14 -16.82 31.03
CA GLU A 94 5.14 -16.93 29.96
C GLU A 94 4.88 -15.57 29.30
N ASP A 95 4.68 -14.51 30.08
CA ASP A 95 4.47 -13.15 29.58
C ASP A 95 5.68 -12.60 28.81
N ARG A 96 6.89 -12.85 29.32
CA ARG A 96 8.11 -12.42 28.62
C ARG A 96 8.31 -13.19 27.31
N ALA A 97 8.02 -14.49 27.30
CA ALA A 97 8.08 -15.29 26.08
C ALA A 97 7.06 -14.81 25.02
N ALA A 98 5.82 -14.50 25.43
CA ALA A 98 4.80 -13.94 24.56
C ALA A 98 5.21 -12.58 23.98
N THR A 99 5.79 -11.71 24.82
CA THR A 99 6.29 -10.39 24.39
C THR A 99 7.40 -10.53 23.35
N LEU A 100 8.40 -11.38 23.60
CA LEU A 100 9.51 -11.61 22.68
C LEU A 100 9.03 -12.21 21.34
N SER A 101 8.06 -13.12 21.37
CA SER A 101 7.47 -13.67 20.15
C SER A 101 6.77 -12.60 19.31
N MET A 102 6.10 -11.64 19.94
CA MET A 102 5.45 -10.53 19.24
C MET A 102 6.46 -9.52 18.71
N GLU A 103 7.50 -9.18 19.48
CA GLU A 103 8.61 -8.33 19.04
C GLU A 103 9.33 -8.91 17.82
N GLN A 104 9.58 -10.23 17.81
CA GLN A 104 10.23 -10.90 16.69
C GLN A 104 9.35 -10.92 15.43
N ALA A 105 8.05 -11.20 15.55
CA ALA A 105 7.12 -11.15 14.43
C ALA A 105 7.02 -9.73 13.84
N VAL A 106 7.05 -8.68 14.68
CA VAL A 106 7.08 -7.29 14.22
C VAL A 106 8.40 -6.97 13.52
N GLN A 107 9.55 -7.43 14.04
CA GLN A 107 10.85 -7.23 13.39
C GLN A 107 10.93 -7.92 12.03
N GLU A 108 10.45 -9.16 11.93
CA GLU A 108 10.41 -9.90 10.67
C GLU A 108 9.49 -9.22 9.66
N ALA A 109 8.30 -8.76 10.07
CA ALA A 109 7.39 -8.00 9.22
C ALA A 109 8.01 -6.67 8.75
N VAL A 110 8.65 -5.91 9.64
CA VAL A 110 9.34 -4.65 9.29
C VAL A 110 10.52 -4.89 8.36
N GLN A 111 11.30 -5.96 8.58
CA GLN A 111 12.43 -6.31 7.72
C GLN A 111 11.94 -6.71 6.31
N MET A 112 10.88 -7.53 6.22
CA MET A 112 10.25 -7.89 4.94
C MET A 112 9.67 -6.67 4.24
N GLU A 113 9.02 -5.77 4.97
CA GLU A 113 8.47 -4.53 4.43
C GLU A 113 9.59 -3.62 3.90
N MET A 114 10.69 -3.45 4.65
CA MET A 114 11.86 -2.68 4.21
C MET A 114 12.60 -3.30 3.00
N GLU A 115 12.60 -4.63 2.86
CA GLU A 115 13.23 -5.33 1.72
C GLU A 115 12.37 -5.36 0.45
N SER A 116 11.05 -5.20 0.62
CA SER A 116 10.06 -5.12 -0.47
C SER A 116 9.77 -3.68 -0.91
N GLN A 117 9.91 -2.70 -0.02
CA GLN A 117 9.75 -1.28 -0.33
C GLN A 117 10.85 -0.81 -1.28
N GLY A 118 10.50 -0.70 -2.56
CA GLY A 118 11.33 -0.08 -3.59
C GLY A 118 11.76 -1.00 -4.74
N LYS A 119 11.43 -2.30 -4.72
CA LYS A 119 11.67 -3.19 -5.87
C LYS A 119 10.43 -3.28 -6.74
N GLN A 120 10.57 -2.99 -8.02
CA GLN A 120 9.47 -3.09 -8.98
C GLN A 120 9.22 -4.55 -9.37
N GLU A 121 7.96 -5.00 -9.35
CA GLU A 121 7.56 -6.35 -9.74
C GLU A 121 6.23 -6.29 -10.48
N GLY A 122 6.11 -7.03 -11.59
CA GLY A 122 4.89 -7.05 -12.39
C GLY A 122 4.76 -8.31 -13.24
N VAL A 123 3.53 -8.63 -13.62
CA VAL A 123 3.24 -9.69 -14.59
C VAL A 123 2.50 -9.08 -15.77
N TYR A 124 2.88 -9.49 -16.98
CA TYR A 124 2.35 -8.98 -18.22
C TYR A 124 1.85 -10.12 -19.10
N LEU A 125 0.64 -9.98 -19.64
CA LEU A 125 0.12 -10.83 -20.69
C LEU A 125 0.59 -10.29 -22.04
N VAL A 126 1.38 -11.08 -22.76
CA VAL A 126 1.95 -10.75 -24.08
C VAL A 126 1.30 -11.60 -25.16
N ASP A 127 0.78 -10.95 -26.20
CA ASP A 127 0.10 -11.55 -27.36
C ASP A 127 -0.99 -12.56 -26.99
N ARG A 128 -1.57 -12.40 -25.79
CA ARG A 128 -2.63 -13.24 -25.20
C ARG A 128 -2.24 -14.70 -24.96
N SER A 129 -1.02 -15.12 -25.29
CA SER A 129 -0.52 -16.48 -25.16
C SER A 129 0.54 -16.65 -24.08
N SER A 130 1.28 -15.59 -23.76
CA SER A 130 2.46 -15.68 -22.89
C SER A 130 2.31 -14.78 -21.67
N LEU A 131 2.72 -15.28 -20.50
CA LEU A 131 2.81 -14.49 -19.27
C LEU A 131 4.28 -14.22 -18.96
N LEU A 132 4.66 -12.95 -18.97
CA LEU A 132 5.99 -12.46 -18.60
C LEU A 132 5.94 -11.97 -17.15
N HIS A 133 6.67 -12.64 -16.26
CA HIS A 133 6.96 -12.18 -14.91
C HIS A 133 8.27 -11.40 -14.93
N LEU A 134 8.27 -10.20 -14.36
CA LEU A 134 9.43 -9.33 -14.28
C LEU A 134 9.58 -8.83 -12.83
N LYS A 135 10.80 -8.91 -12.29
CA LYS A 135 11.09 -8.52 -10.91
C LYS A 135 12.47 -7.88 -10.79
N GLU A 136 12.51 -6.71 -10.15
CA GLU A 136 13.74 -6.02 -9.83
C GLU A 136 14.53 -6.77 -8.75
N VAL A 137 15.83 -6.94 -8.99
CA VAL A 137 16.77 -7.57 -8.08
C VAL A 137 17.81 -6.55 -7.59
N GLN A 138 18.71 -6.98 -6.69
CA GLN A 138 19.72 -6.07 -6.14
C GLN A 138 20.59 -5.47 -7.25
N GLY A 139 20.78 -4.15 -7.18
CA GLY A 139 21.61 -3.41 -8.14
C GLY A 139 20.84 -2.80 -9.30
N GLY A 140 19.50 -2.88 -9.34
CA GLY A 140 18.66 -2.29 -10.39
C GLY A 140 18.52 -3.16 -11.64
N ASP A 141 19.11 -4.35 -11.64
CA ASP A 141 18.87 -5.35 -12.67
C ASP A 141 17.46 -5.96 -12.52
N PHE A 142 16.94 -6.56 -13.59
CA PHE A 142 15.66 -7.27 -13.57
C PHE A 142 15.82 -8.73 -13.95
N GLU A 143 15.18 -9.63 -13.21
CA GLU A 143 15.00 -11.02 -13.63
C GLU A 143 13.65 -11.17 -14.31
N TYR A 144 13.63 -11.92 -15.42
CA TYR A 144 12.40 -12.22 -16.13
C TYR A 144 12.18 -13.73 -16.28
N THR A 145 10.92 -14.13 -16.30
CA THR A 145 10.50 -15.50 -16.60
C THR A 145 9.24 -15.48 -17.45
N VAL A 146 9.22 -16.28 -18.50
CA VAL A 146 8.08 -16.38 -19.42
C VAL A 146 7.42 -17.74 -19.27
N PHE A 147 6.10 -17.73 -19.25
CA PHE A 147 5.28 -18.94 -19.21
C PHE A 147 4.28 -18.95 -20.37
N ASP A 148 4.04 -20.11 -20.96
CA ASP A 148 2.93 -20.31 -21.88
C ASP A 148 1.61 -20.40 -21.08
N LYS A 149 0.62 -19.59 -21.44
CA LYS A 149 -0.66 -19.50 -20.73
C LYS A 149 -1.45 -20.81 -20.77
N GLN A 150 -1.35 -21.57 -21.86
CA GLN A 150 -2.13 -22.78 -22.08
C GLN A 150 -1.49 -24.00 -21.43
N THR A 151 -0.20 -24.24 -21.68
CA THR A 151 0.53 -25.40 -21.13
C THR A 151 0.97 -25.18 -19.69
N LYS A 152 1.06 -23.92 -19.26
CA LYS A 152 1.62 -23.48 -17.97
C LYS A 152 3.10 -23.84 -17.79
N GLU A 153 3.80 -24.14 -18.88
CA GLU A 153 5.23 -24.45 -18.87
C GLU A 153 6.06 -23.18 -18.97
N LYS A 154 7.21 -23.19 -18.30
CA LYS A 154 8.22 -22.12 -18.42
C LYS A 154 8.88 -22.22 -19.79
N THR A 155 8.82 -21.15 -20.58
CA THR A 155 9.32 -21.11 -21.97
C THR A 155 10.63 -20.34 -22.10
N ALA A 156 10.86 -19.34 -21.27
CA ALA A 156 12.11 -18.57 -21.23
C ALA A 156 12.37 -18.04 -19.83
N GLU A 157 13.64 -17.74 -19.53
CA GLU A 157 14.07 -17.01 -18.35
C GLU A 157 15.39 -16.31 -18.66
N GLY A 158 15.64 -15.19 -17.99
CA GLY A 158 16.86 -14.42 -18.18
C GLY A 158 16.95 -13.24 -17.24
N LYS A 159 17.93 -12.37 -17.50
CA LYS A 159 18.23 -11.22 -16.66
C LYS A 159 18.58 -10.02 -17.54
N ILE A 160 17.91 -8.90 -17.30
CA ILE A 160 18.16 -7.61 -17.93
C ILE A 160 19.08 -6.81 -17.01
N SER A 161 20.21 -6.35 -17.54
CA SER A 161 21.15 -5.55 -16.75
C SER A 161 20.62 -4.12 -16.56
N LEU A 162 21.02 -3.45 -15.47
CA LEU A 162 20.68 -2.05 -15.25
C LEU A 162 21.12 -1.17 -16.43
N ASP A 163 22.25 -1.44 -17.06
CA ASP A 163 22.72 -0.69 -18.22
C ASP A 163 21.73 -0.81 -19.39
N ASP A 164 21.24 -2.02 -19.68
CA ASP A 164 20.22 -2.24 -20.72
C ASP A 164 18.89 -1.57 -20.39
N VAL A 165 18.51 -1.52 -19.11
CA VAL A 165 17.31 -0.80 -18.65
C VAL A 165 17.50 0.71 -18.86
N LEU A 166 18.61 1.27 -18.40
CA LEU A 166 18.91 2.70 -18.50
C LEU A 166 19.00 3.17 -19.95
N ASP A 167 19.55 2.36 -20.86
CA ASP A 167 19.62 2.66 -22.30
C ASP A 167 18.22 2.67 -22.96
N GLY A 168 17.26 1.96 -22.40
CA GLY A 168 15.87 1.93 -22.85
C GLY A 168 14.96 2.97 -22.22
N ILE A 169 15.42 3.71 -21.21
CA ILE A 169 14.63 4.78 -20.58
C ILE A 169 14.60 6.01 -21.50
N ASP A 170 13.40 6.47 -21.79
CA ASP A 170 13.13 7.68 -22.55
C ASP A 170 11.96 8.45 -21.89
N PRO A 171 11.44 9.54 -22.47
CA PRO A 171 10.32 10.25 -21.87
C PRO A 171 9.04 9.42 -21.66
N THR A 172 8.86 8.30 -22.38
CA THR A 172 7.65 7.47 -22.35
C THR A 172 7.80 6.17 -21.57
N HIS A 173 9.03 5.73 -21.26
CA HIS A 173 9.31 4.51 -20.52
C HIS A 173 9.99 4.75 -19.16
N ASP A 174 9.46 4.15 -18.10
CA ASP A 174 10.12 4.05 -16.79
C ASP A 174 11.06 2.83 -16.73
N HIS A 175 11.69 2.59 -15.57
CA HIS A 175 12.57 1.44 -15.38
C HIS A 175 11.85 0.10 -15.65
N LEU A 176 10.61 -0.06 -15.18
CA LEU A 176 9.88 -1.31 -15.32
C LEU A 176 9.45 -1.53 -16.78
N ALA A 177 9.00 -0.47 -17.45
CA ALA A 177 8.60 -0.47 -18.84
C ALA A 177 9.78 -0.74 -19.77
N ALA A 178 10.94 -0.10 -19.52
CA ALA A 178 12.18 -0.35 -20.25
C ALA A 178 12.67 -1.80 -20.05
N ALA A 179 12.71 -2.28 -18.80
CA ALA A 179 13.09 -3.66 -18.50
C ALA A 179 12.15 -4.68 -19.15
N ARG A 180 10.85 -4.38 -19.20
CA ARG A 180 9.84 -5.20 -19.89
C ARG A 180 10.06 -5.22 -21.40
N ALA A 181 10.31 -4.08 -22.02
CA ALA A 181 10.60 -4.01 -23.46
C ALA A 181 11.86 -4.81 -23.83
N ALA A 182 12.91 -4.68 -23.03
CA ALA A 182 14.14 -5.47 -23.18
C ALA A 182 13.88 -6.98 -23.02
N ALA A 183 13.14 -7.38 -21.98
CA ALA A 183 12.78 -8.78 -21.75
C ALA A 183 11.92 -9.38 -22.87
N ILE A 184 10.97 -8.63 -23.43
CA ILE A 184 10.15 -9.06 -24.59
C ILE A 184 11.05 -9.30 -25.80
N GLY A 185 12.01 -8.41 -26.05
CA GLY A 185 12.98 -8.55 -27.14
C GLY A 185 13.88 -9.78 -26.96
N GLU A 186 14.46 -9.96 -25.77
CA GLU A 186 15.37 -11.07 -25.46
C GLU A 186 14.65 -12.43 -25.49
N ALA A 187 13.42 -12.49 -24.96
CA ALA A 187 12.59 -13.69 -24.97
C ALA A 187 12.01 -14.03 -26.35
N GLY A 188 12.18 -13.15 -27.35
CA GLY A 188 11.66 -13.35 -28.71
C GLY A 188 10.13 -13.33 -28.79
N LEU A 189 9.48 -12.54 -27.95
CA LEU A 189 8.02 -12.44 -27.87
C LEU A 189 7.39 -11.44 -28.87
N GLN A 190 8.17 -10.93 -29.81
CA GLN A 190 7.72 -9.98 -30.83
C GLN A 190 6.97 -10.71 -31.96
N SER A 191 5.65 -10.85 -31.84
CA SER A 191 4.85 -11.67 -32.79
C SER A 191 4.16 -10.87 -33.90
N GLY A 192 4.21 -9.54 -33.87
CA GLY A 192 3.52 -8.69 -34.85
C GLY A 192 4.22 -8.57 -36.21
N PRO A 193 3.49 -8.40 -37.33
CA PRO A 193 4.06 -8.18 -38.67
C PRO A 193 4.88 -6.87 -38.80
N LEU A 194 4.80 -5.99 -37.80
CA LEU A 194 5.60 -4.76 -37.64
C LEU A 194 6.56 -4.82 -36.43
N GLY A 195 6.72 -5.97 -35.77
CA GLY A 195 7.60 -6.15 -34.61
C GLY A 195 7.02 -5.73 -33.25
N GLY A 196 5.78 -5.21 -33.19
CA GLY A 196 5.08 -4.89 -31.94
C GLY A 196 4.40 -6.11 -31.30
N SER A 197 4.19 -6.05 -29.98
CA SER A 197 3.49 -7.09 -29.19
C SER A 197 2.30 -6.47 -28.44
N ASP A 198 1.18 -7.19 -28.31
CA ASP A 198 0.01 -6.81 -27.50
C ASP A 198 0.35 -7.10 -26.03
N VAL A 199 0.75 -6.08 -25.27
CA VAL A 199 1.21 -6.22 -23.88
C VAL A 199 0.21 -5.58 -22.94
N ALA A 200 -0.22 -6.30 -21.90
CA ALA A 200 -1.10 -5.76 -20.88
C ALA A 200 -0.72 -6.24 -19.48
N GLN A 201 -0.74 -5.35 -18.49
CA GLN A 201 -0.46 -5.73 -17.11
C GLN A 201 -1.57 -6.62 -16.55
N VAL A 202 -1.18 -7.67 -15.84
CA VAL A 202 -2.08 -8.59 -15.14
C VAL A 202 -1.64 -8.76 -13.69
N GLY A 203 -2.55 -9.22 -12.84
CA GLY A 203 -2.26 -9.41 -11.42
C GLY A 203 -1.19 -10.47 -11.19
N LEU A 204 -0.33 -10.29 -10.18
CA LEU A 204 0.73 -11.26 -9.84
C LEU A 204 0.15 -12.65 -9.63
N THR A 205 -1.01 -12.74 -8.98
CA THR A 205 -1.67 -14.02 -8.66
C THR A 205 -2.15 -14.79 -9.91
N SER A 206 -2.06 -14.22 -11.11
CA SER A 206 -2.22 -14.93 -12.38
C SER A 206 -1.25 -16.11 -12.51
N LEU A 207 -0.10 -16.05 -11.85
CA LEU A 207 0.92 -17.11 -11.89
C LEU A 207 0.82 -18.14 -10.75
N LYS A 208 -0.19 -18.05 -9.87
CA LYS A 208 -0.33 -18.96 -8.71
C LYS A 208 -0.41 -20.45 -9.07
N ASP A 209 -0.93 -20.76 -10.26
CA ASP A 209 -1.12 -22.13 -10.73
C ASP A 209 0.06 -22.65 -11.57
N PHE A 210 1.08 -21.83 -11.82
CA PHE A 210 2.23 -22.18 -12.66
C PHE A 210 3.31 -22.84 -11.80
N ARG A 211 3.63 -24.10 -12.11
CA ARG A 211 4.45 -24.96 -11.24
C ARG A 211 5.81 -24.34 -10.89
N ASP A 212 6.46 -23.76 -11.89
CA ASP A 212 7.82 -23.23 -11.80
C ASP A 212 7.83 -21.71 -11.52
N SER A 213 6.68 -21.11 -11.20
CA SER A 213 6.61 -19.69 -10.84
C SER A 213 6.97 -19.46 -9.37
N ASP A 214 7.77 -18.42 -9.12
CA ASP A 214 8.03 -17.87 -7.79
C ASP A 214 6.74 -17.52 -7.04
N ILE A 215 5.73 -17.01 -7.77
CA ILE A 215 4.42 -16.64 -7.23
C ILE A 215 3.69 -17.86 -6.65
N ARG A 216 3.81 -19.04 -7.27
CA ARG A 216 3.23 -20.27 -6.72
C ARG A 216 3.87 -20.68 -5.41
N ARG A 217 5.19 -20.50 -5.27
CA ARG A 217 5.87 -20.77 -3.99
C ARG A 217 5.38 -19.78 -2.92
N ARG A 218 5.36 -18.48 -3.25
CA ARG A 218 4.91 -17.41 -2.35
C ARG A 218 3.46 -17.60 -1.92
N SER A 219 2.56 -18.03 -2.81
CA SER A 219 1.16 -18.26 -2.45
C SER A 219 0.94 -19.38 -1.42
N VAL A 220 1.89 -20.31 -1.28
CA VAL A 220 1.82 -21.42 -0.33
C VAL A 220 2.52 -21.08 0.99
N TRP A 221 3.68 -20.41 0.92
CA TRP A 221 4.57 -20.25 2.07
C TRP A 221 4.66 -18.82 2.60
N GLU A 222 4.40 -17.82 1.75
CA GLU A 222 4.56 -16.39 2.03
C GLU A 222 3.37 -15.57 1.47
N PRO A 223 2.11 -15.96 1.72
CA PRO A 223 0.93 -15.39 1.04
C PRO A 223 0.71 -13.91 1.34
N GLU A 224 1.20 -13.41 2.47
CA GLU A 224 1.21 -11.99 2.84
C GLU A 224 2.05 -11.12 1.90
N THR A 225 2.98 -11.71 1.14
CA THR A 225 3.79 -10.99 0.16
C THR A 225 3.06 -10.77 -1.16
N LEU A 226 1.87 -11.36 -1.37
CA LEU A 226 1.11 -11.25 -2.61
C LEU A 226 -0.11 -10.34 -2.46
N PRO A 227 -0.52 -9.62 -3.54
CA PRO A 227 -1.77 -8.88 -3.57
C PRO A 227 -2.97 -9.77 -3.24
N LYS A 228 -3.90 -9.25 -2.44
CA LYS A 228 -5.14 -9.94 -2.05
C LYS A 228 -6.37 -9.44 -2.82
N ASP A 229 -6.17 -8.37 -3.58
CA ASP A 229 -7.13 -7.51 -4.24
C ASP A 229 -7.05 -7.60 -5.77
N ASP A 230 -6.35 -8.62 -6.31
CA ASP A 230 -6.37 -8.94 -7.74
C ASP A 230 -7.79 -9.29 -8.20
N ILE A 231 -8.32 -8.52 -9.15
CA ILE A 231 -9.67 -8.64 -9.68
C ILE A 231 -9.72 -9.77 -10.72
N ARG A 232 -10.60 -10.74 -10.50
CA ARG A 232 -10.74 -11.94 -11.34
C ARG A 232 -11.80 -11.76 -12.42
N PHE A 233 -11.44 -12.04 -13.67
CA PHE A 233 -12.38 -12.10 -14.80
C PHE A 233 -12.58 -13.55 -15.27
N ILE A 234 -13.83 -13.94 -15.47
CA ILE A 234 -14.24 -15.31 -15.80
C ILE A 234 -15.14 -15.32 -17.05
N ASN A 235 -15.30 -16.48 -17.68
CA ASN A 235 -16.39 -16.73 -18.63
C ASN A 235 -17.67 -17.22 -17.90
N SER A 236 -18.78 -17.40 -18.62
CA SER A 236 -20.03 -17.91 -18.02
C SER A 236 -19.92 -19.33 -17.48
N GLY A 237 -18.94 -20.10 -17.98
CA GLY A 237 -18.54 -21.41 -17.46
C GLY A 237 -17.76 -21.37 -16.14
N TYR A 238 -17.55 -20.19 -15.55
CA TYR A 238 -16.77 -19.98 -14.32
C TYR A 238 -15.25 -20.22 -14.47
N GLU A 239 -14.78 -20.35 -15.70
CA GLU A 239 -13.36 -20.51 -16.01
C GLU A 239 -12.67 -19.14 -16.02
N GLU A 240 -11.59 -19.03 -15.25
CA GLU A 240 -10.80 -17.80 -15.18
C GLU A 240 -10.11 -17.51 -16.50
N GLN A 241 -10.28 -16.30 -17.01
CA GLN A 241 -9.67 -15.85 -18.25
C GLN A 241 -8.37 -15.09 -17.98
N PHE A 242 -8.39 -14.21 -16.97
CA PHE A 242 -7.25 -13.41 -16.51
C PHE A 242 -7.57 -12.75 -15.16
N ARG A 243 -6.55 -12.12 -14.56
CA ARG A 243 -6.67 -11.23 -13.40
C ARG A 243 -5.99 -9.90 -13.71
N ILE A 244 -6.45 -8.82 -13.10
CA ILE A 244 -5.78 -7.51 -13.12
C ILE A 244 -5.55 -7.04 -11.68
N PRO A 245 -4.51 -6.24 -11.41
CA PRO A 245 -4.36 -5.60 -10.11
C PRO A 245 -5.55 -4.66 -9.81
N ASP A 246 -5.78 -4.35 -8.53
CA ASP A 246 -6.74 -3.32 -8.15
C ASP A 246 -6.40 -1.98 -8.82
N GLY A 247 -7.43 -1.27 -9.30
CA GLY A 247 -7.27 -0.07 -10.10
C GLY A 247 -6.88 -0.31 -11.56
N GLY A 248 -6.67 -1.56 -11.99
CA GLY A 248 -6.35 -1.90 -13.38
C GLY A 248 -7.49 -1.58 -14.36
N THR A 249 -7.17 -1.49 -15.65
CA THR A 249 -8.14 -1.17 -16.70
C THR A 249 -8.37 -2.38 -17.60
N ILE A 250 -9.63 -2.66 -17.91
CA ILE A 250 -10.02 -3.64 -18.93
C ILE A 250 -10.41 -2.93 -20.22
N GLN A 251 -10.29 -3.64 -21.34
CA GLN A 251 -10.92 -3.29 -22.60
C GLN A 251 -11.99 -4.32 -22.96
N VAL A 252 -13.17 -3.83 -23.30
CA VAL A 252 -14.32 -4.61 -23.76
C VAL A 252 -14.62 -4.27 -25.21
N GLU A 253 -14.64 -5.30 -26.04
CA GLU A 253 -14.94 -5.22 -27.47
C GLU A 253 -16.24 -5.97 -27.75
N TYR A 254 -17.28 -5.23 -28.14
CA TYR A 254 -18.53 -5.75 -28.69
C TYR A 254 -18.52 -5.60 -30.22
N PRO A 255 -19.40 -6.32 -30.95
CA PRO A 255 -19.44 -6.24 -32.42
C PRO A 255 -19.65 -4.83 -32.99
N ASP A 256 -20.26 -3.92 -32.22
CA ASP A 256 -20.62 -2.56 -32.62
C ASP A 256 -19.81 -1.46 -31.91
N ARG A 257 -19.06 -1.78 -30.84
CA ARG A 257 -18.36 -0.79 -30.02
C ARG A 257 -17.21 -1.38 -29.21
N THR A 258 -16.20 -0.55 -28.95
CA THR A 258 -15.09 -0.86 -28.05
C THR A 258 -14.97 0.23 -26.99
N PHE A 259 -14.73 -0.17 -25.75
CA PHE A 259 -14.43 0.77 -24.68
C PHE A 259 -13.51 0.16 -23.65
N SER A 260 -12.78 1.00 -22.95
CA SER A 260 -11.98 0.68 -21.78
C SER A 260 -12.68 1.18 -20.52
N ALA A 261 -12.51 0.47 -19.41
CA ALA A 261 -13.08 0.84 -18.12
C ALA A 261 -12.13 0.47 -16.99
N LYS A 262 -11.89 1.42 -16.09
CA LYS A 262 -11.12 1.21 -14.87
C LYS A 262 -11.90 0.31 -13.92
N CYS A 263 -11.21 -0.59 -13.24
CA CYS A 263 -11.81 -1.54 -12.31
C CYS A 263 -11.29 -1.33 -10.89
N GLU A 264 -12.18 -1.43 -9.92
CA GLU A 264 -11.82 -1.37 -8.49
C GLU A 264 -12.32 -2.63 -7.79
N TYR A 265 -11.48 -3.22 -6.94
CA TYR A 265 -11.77 -4.40 -6.15
C TYR A 265 -12.78 -4.05 -5.04
N ILE A 266 -13.72 -4.98 -4.79
CA ILE A 266 -14.64 -4.88 -3.64
C ILE A 266 -14.48 -6.14 -2.79
N ASP A 267 -14.68 -7.30 -3.42
CA ASP A 267 -14.46 -8.62 -2.83
C ASP A 267 -14.21 -9.65 -3.96
N ASP A 268 -14.10 -10.94 -3.60
CA ASP A 268 -13.82 -12.03 -4.55
C ASP A 268 -14.90 -12.25 -5.64
N TYR A 269 -16.06 -11.63 -5.50
CA TYR A 269 -17.22 -11.80 -6.37
C TYR A 269 -17.72 -10.49 -6.97
N HIS A 270 -17.40 -9.33 -6.39
CA HIS A 270 -17.86 -8.02 -6.81
C HIS A 270 -16.71 -7.10 -7.18
N THR A 271 -16.90 -6.33 -8.24
CA THR A 271 -15.95 -5.31 -8.68
C THR A 271 -16.69 -4.14 -9.31
N TYR A 272 -16.10 -2.95 -9.21
CA TYR A 272 -16.49 -1.84 -10.07
C TYR A 272 -15.93 -2.05 -11.47
N VAL A 273 -16.75 -1.80 -12.49
CA VAL A 273 -16.32 -1.66 -13.88
C VAL A 273 -16.79 -0.28 -14.34
N GLY A 274 -15.86 0.68 -14.35
CA GLY A 274 -16.17 2.09 -14.46
C GLY A 274 -16.96 2.58 -13.24
N SER A 275 -18.20 3.01 -13.46
CA SER A 275 -19.08 3.53 -12.39
C SER A 275 -20.07 2.49 -11.85
N GLU A 276 -20.11 1.29 -12.43
CA GLU A 276 -21.12 0.27 -12.13
C GLU A 276 -20.51 -0.89 -11.35
N VAL A 277 -21.25 -1.43 -10.39
CA VAL A 277 -20.87 -2.63 -9.66
C VAL A 277 -21.42 -3.86 -10.38
N TYR A 278 -20.55 -4.85 -10.59
CA TYR A 278 -20.96 -6.14 -11.13
C TYR A 278 -20.57 -7.27 -10.20
N HIS A 279 -21.43 -8.29 -10.13
CA HIS A 279 -21.00 -9.63 -9.76
C HIS A 279 -20.25 -10.24 -10.95
N ILE A 280 -19.13 -10.94 -10.72
CA ILE A 280 -18.27 -11.49 -11.80
C ILE A 280 -19.03 -12.38 -12.79
N CYS A 281 -19.97 -13.22 -12.31
CA CYS A 281 -20.82 -14.04 -13.19
C CYS A 281 -21.79 -13.20 -14.02
N GLN A 282 -22.38 -12.14 -13.43
CA GLN A 282 -23.29 -11.25 -14.14
C GLN A 282 -22.54 -10.54 -15.27
N PHE A 283 -21.32 -10.05 -15.00
CA PHE A 283 -20.50 -9.40 -16.01
C PHE A 283 -20.17 -10.37 -17.17
N ALA A 284 -19.80 -11.61 -16.85
CA ALA A 284 -19.53 -12.64 -17.85
C ALA A 284 -20.77 -12.97 -18.72
N GLU A 285 -21.94 -13.11 -18.11
CA GLU A 285 -23.21 -13.33 -18.83
C GLU A 285 -23.58 -12.16 -19.75
N VAL A 286 -23.38 -10.92 -19.28
CA VAL A 286 -23.64 -9.71 -20.07
C VAL A 286 -22.71 -9.64 -21.29
N LEU A 287 -21.42 -9.94 -21.10
CA LEU A 287 -20.45 -10.02 -22.18
C LEU A 287 -20.86 -11.06 -23.23
N GLU A 288 -21.09 -12.30 -22.82
CA GLU A 288 -21.41 -13.39 -23.75
C GLU A 288 -22.73 -13.15 -24.49
N ARG A 289 -23.76 -12.66 -23.80
CA ARG A 289 -25.05 -12.33 -24.41
C ARG A 289 -24.92 -11.21 -25.46
N GLY A 290 -24.02 -10.27 -25.23
CA GLY A 290 -23.72 -9.20 -26.18
C GLY A 290 -22.74 -9.61 -27.29
N GLY A 291 -22.17 -10.82 -27.24
CA GLY A 291 -21.08 -11.24 -28.13
C GLY A 291 -19.78 -10.45 -27.89
N GLY A 292 -19.61 -9.91 -26.69
CA GLY A 292 -18.46 -9.12 -26.30
C GLY A 292 -17.30 -9.97 -25.78
N VAL A 293 -16.08 -9.49 -25.99
CA VAL A 293 -14.85 -10.05 -25.46
C VAL A 293 -14.23 -9.04 -24.50
N CYS A 294 -13.76 -9.53 -23.36
CA CYS A 294 -13.07 -8.72 -22.36
C CYS A 294 -11.63 -9.16 -22.24
N ARG A 295 -10.72 -8.18 -22.12
CA ARG A 295 -9.28 -8.39 -21.91
C ARG A 295 -8.71 -7.30 -20.99
N PRO A 296 -7.56 -7.52 -20.34
CA PRO A 296 -6.77 -6.43 -19.79
C PRO A 296 -6.48 -5.40 -20.88
N GLU A 297 -6.56 -4.10 -20.56
CA GLU A 297 -6.25 -3.05 -21.53
C GLU A 297 -4.76 -3.12 -21.91
N PRO A 298 -4.44 -3.21 -23.21
CA PRO A 298 -3.06 -3.15 -23.64
C PRO A 298 -2.47 -1.76 -23.45
N GLU A 299 -1.17 -1.76 -23.23
CA GLU A 299 -0.39 -0.54 -23.25
C GLU A 299 -0.29 0.01 -24.67
N LEU A 300 -0.56 1.30 -24.80
CA LEU A 300 -0.48 2.03 -26.05
C LEU A 300 0.92 2.60 -26.20
N ASP A 301 1.68 2.03 -27.13
CA ASP A 301 2.92 2.62 -27.62
C ASP A 301 2.57 3.68 -28.68
N ALA A 302 2.22 4.89 -28.22
CA ALA A 302 1.85 6.00 -29.06
C ALA A 302 2.26 7.34 -28.42
N GLU A 303 2.77 8.26 -29.25
CA GLU A 303 3.09 9.63 -28.84
C GLU A 303 1.83 10.51 -28.75
N GLN A 304 0.72 10.13 -29.38
CA GLN A 304 -0.54 10.86 -29.32
C GLN A 304 -1.74 9.93 -29.35
N ALA A 305 -2.80 10.26 -28.61
CA ALA A 305 -4.05 9.50 -28.60
C ALA A 305 -5.23 10.35 -28.14
N ALA A 306 -6.43 9.91 -28.49
CA ALA A 306 -7.66 10.56 -28.07
C ALA A 306 -8.73 9.54 -27.65
N TRP A 307 -9.57 9.95 -26.71
CA TRP A 307 -10.66 9.14 -26.18
C TRP A 307 -11.92 9.98 -26.00
N LYS A 308 -13.07 9.38 -26.33
CA LYS A 308 -14.36 9.83 -25.83
C LYS A 308 -14.54 9.32 -24.40
N ILE A 309 -14.77 10.23 -23.47
CA ILE A 309 -14.91 9.96 -22.04
C ILE A 309 -16.38 10.00 -21.64
N GLY A 310 -16.95 8.84 -21.33
CA GLY A 310 -18.38 8.67 -21.09
C GLY A 310 -19.21 9.11 -22.28
N TRP A 311 -20.25 9.92 -22.03
CA TRP A 311 -21.19 10.34 -23.06
C TRP A 311 -20.98 11.77 -23.58
N ASN A 312 -20.23 12.62 -22.87
CA ASN A 312 -20.20 14.08 -23.10
C ASN A 312 -18.84 14.77 -23.01
N ALA A 313 -17.74 14.02 -22.99
CA ALA A 313 -16.41 14.62 -22.92
C ALA A 313 -15.45 13.90 -23.85
N TYR A 314 -14.38 14.60 -24.23
CA TYR A 314 -13.27 14.05 -25.00
C TYR A 314 -11.95 14.45 -24.35
N LEU A 315 -10.97 13.58 -24.45
CA LEU A 315 -9.60 13.81 -23.99
C LEU A 315 -8.67 13.56 -25.18
N ALA A 316 -7.78 14.51 -25.44
CA ALA A 316 -6.64 14.36 -26.34
C ALA A 316 -5.37 14.48 -25.49
N VAL A 317 -4.40 13.59 -25.73
CA VAL A 317 -3.09 13.58 -25.07
C VAL A 317 -2.00 13.46 -26.12
N GLU A 318 -0.94 14.25 -25.99
CA GLU A 318 0.21 14.27 -26.89
C GLU A 318 1.51 14.39 -26.08
N CYS A 319 2.54 13.65 -26.48
CA CYS A 319 3.88 13.74 -25.93
C CYS A 319 4.64 14.88 -26.63
N GLY A 320 4.83 15.99 -25.93
CA GLY A 320 5.66 17.11 -26.37
C GLY A 320 7.15 16.86 -26.12
N ALA A 321 7.96 17.92 -26.28
CA ALA A 321 9.41 17.86 -26.10
C ALA A 321 9.83 17.80 -24.61
N GLY A 322 9.51 16.69 -23.93
CA GLY A 322 9.85 16.43 -22.53
C GLY A 322 8.73 16.66 -21.53
N HIS A 323 7.50 16.86 -21.99
CA HIS A 323 6.28 16.94 -21.17
C HIS A 323 5.10 16.35 -21.94
N TRP A 324 4.02 16.03 -21.23
CA TRP A 324 2.78 15.57 -21.82
C TRP A 324 1.74 16.68 -21.83
N ASP A 325 1.16 16.95 -22.99
CA ASP A 325 0.08 17.93 -23.15
C ASP A 325 -1.26 17.23 -23.21
N TYR A 326 -2.27 17.82 -22.56
CA TYR A 326 -3.63 17.31 -22.64
C TYR A 326 -4.65 18.41 -22.90
N HIS A 327 -5.70 18.04 -23.63
CA HIS A 327 -6.87 18.88 -23.90
C HIS A 327 -8.15 18.11 -23.59
N LEU A 328 -9.00 18.69 -22.75
CA LEU A 328 -10.33 18.19 -22.42
C LEU A 328 -11.39 19.03 -23.13
N TYR A 329 -12.26 18.35 -23.88
CA TYR A 329 -13.35 18.98 -24.61
C TYR A 329 -14.72 18.51 -24.11
N ASP A 330 -15.74 19.36 -24.28
CA ASP A 330 -17.14 18.98 -24.07
C ASP A 330 -17.73 18.22 -25.29
N GLU A 331 -19.02 17.88 -25.21
CA GLU A 331 -19.75 17.18 -26.29
C GLU A 331 -19.74 17.95 -27.63
N LYS A 332 -19.59 19.27 -27.58
CA LYS A 332 -19.56 20.16 -28.75
C LYS A 332 -18.14 20.50 -29.19
N PHE A 333 -17.12 19.83 -28.66
CA PHE A 333 -15.71 20.09 -28.96
C PHE A 333 -15.19 21.45 -28.50
N ASN A 334 -15.86 22.11 -27.53
CA ASN A 334 -15.28 23.28 -26.90
C ASN A 334 -14.24 22.85 -25.87
N GLU A 335 -13.07 23.47 -25.88
CA GLU A 335 -12.05 23.22 -24.86
C GLU A 335 -12.57 23.68 -23.50
N THR A 336 -12.65 22.72 -22.58
CA THR A 336 -13.07 22.94 -21.19
C THR A 336 -11.88 23.17 -20.28
N LYS A 337 -10.78 22.46 -20.54
CA LYS A 337 -9.53 22.56 -19.80
C LYS A 337 -8.38 22.01 -20.64
N SER A 338 -7.20 22.58 -20.48
CA SER A 338 -5.95 22.08 -21.03
C SER A 338 -4.85 22.21 -19.97
N GLY A 339 -3.74 21.52 -20.17
CA GLY A 339 -2.59 21.61 -19.29
C GLY A 339 -1.42 20.74 -19.74
N GLU A 340 -0.33 20.85 -19.00
CA GLU A 340 0.94 20.17 -19.25
C GLU A 340 1.31 19.35 -18.00
N LEU A 341 1.83 18.14 -18.20
CA LEU A 341 2.32 17.26 -17.14
C LEU A 341 3.82 17.00 -17.36
N GLU A 342 4.63 17.45 -16.40
CA GLU A 342 6.07 17.17 -16.34
C GLU A 342 6.31 15.80 -15.66
N VAL A 343 5.91 14.72 -16.34
CA VAL A 343 6.17 13.35 -15.90
C VAL A 343 7.06 12.64 -16.90
N VAL A 344 8.04 11.88 -16.40
CA VAL A 344 9.02 11.15 -17.21
C VAL A 344 8.80 9.66 -17.03
N GLY A 345 8.83 8.92 -18.13
CA GLY A 345 8.71 7.47 -18.14
C GLY A 345 7.28 6.96 -17.96
N CYS A 346 6.28 7.84 -18.01
CA CYS A 346 4.89 7.43 -17.97
C CYS A 346 4.40 7.13 -19.39
N SER A 347 3.71 6.00 -19.54
CA SER A 347 2.98 5.66 -20.75
C SER A 347 1.80 6.60 -20.98
N ILE A 348 1.33 6.69 -22.22
CA ILE A 348 0.17 7.52 -22.55
C ILE A 348 -1.11 7.06 -21.82
N ASN A 349 -1.22 5.76 -21.47
CA ASN A 349 -2.30 5.23 -20.63
C ASN A 349 -2.23 5.77 -19.20
N GLU A 350 -1.05 5.81 -18.59
CA GLU A 350 -0.86 6.34 -17.24
C GLU A 350 -1.12 7.84 -17.19
N VAL A 351 -0.62 8.59 -18.17
CA VAL A 351 -0.88 10.03 -18.30
C VAL A 351 -2.38 10.29 -18.45
N ARG A 352 -3.05 9.54 -19.33
CA ARG A 352 -4.52 9.60 -19.46
C ARG A 352 -5.19 9.37 -18.12
N ASP A 353 -4.79 8.34 -17.38
CA ASP A 353 -5.42 7.99 -16.11
C ASP A 353 -5.18 9.05 -15.02
N MET A 354 -3.99 9.67 -14.97
CA MET A 354 -3.69 10.81 -14.10
C MET A 354 -4.57 12.02 -14.44
N VAL A 355 -4.66 12.37 -15.72
CA VAL A 355 -5.51 13.47 -16.20
C VAL A 355 -6.97 13.22 -15.84
N LEU A 356 -7.48 12.00 -16.03
CA LEU A 356 -8.86 11.67 -15.69
C LEU A 356 -9.11 11.75 -14.19
N PHE A 357 -8.19 11.28 -13.36
CA PHE A 357 -8.28 11.36 -11.90
C PHE A 357 -8.33 12.81 -11.40
N ASP A 358 -7.40 13.66 -11.85
CA ASP A 358 -7.35 15.08 -11.45
C ASP A 358 -8.61 15.85 -11.86
N ASN A 359 -9.30 15.37 -12.88
CA ASN A 359 -10.54 15.96 -13.40
C ASN A 359 -11.81 15.24 -12.94
N LYS A 360 -11.71 14.23 -12.05
CA LYS A 360 -12.84 13.45 -11.50
C LYS A 360 -13.65 12.70 -12.56
N LEU A 361 -12.95 12.15 -13.54
CA LEU A 361 -13.48 11.42 -14.70
C LEU A 361 -13.01 9.96 -14.74
N GLU A 362 -12.21 9.51 -13.77
CA GLU A 362 -11.54 8.20 -13.71
C GLU A 362 -12.49 7.00 -13.74
N ARG A 363 -13.73 7.16 -13.28
CA ARG A 363 -14.77 6.11 -13.30
C ARG A 363 -15.59 6.06 -14.59
N ARG A 364 -15.33 6.94 -15.55
CA ARG A 364 -16.06 6.96 -16.82
C ARG A 364 -15.42 5.98 -17.79
N SER A 365 -16.26 5.30 -18.57
CA SER A 365 -15.77 4.46 -19.69
C SER A 365 -15.10 5.33 -20.75
N MET A 366 -14.08 4.79 -21.42
CA MET A 366 -13.28 5.48 -22.41
C MET A 366 -13.39 4.77 -23.75
N THR A 367 -13.74 5.46 -24.82
CA THR A 367 -13.77 4.88 -26.17
C THR A 367 -12.68 5.51 -27.02
N PRO A 368 -11.71 4.73 -27.55
CA PRO A 368 -10.69 5.25 -28.46
C PRO A 368 -11.32 6.04 -29.60
N THR A 369 -10.74 7.19 -29.92
CA THR A 369 -11.18 8.09 -30.99
C THR A 369 -9.96 8.55 -31.79
N ASP A 370 -10.16 8.86 -33.07
CA ASP A 370 -9.10 9.39 -33.92
C ASP A 370 -8.67 10.79 -33.44
N TYR A 371 -7.37 10.93 -33.12
CA TYR A 371 -6.78 12.17 -32.62
C TYR A 371 -6.93 13.31 -33.63
N GLY A 372 -6.56 13.09 -34.89
CA GLY A 372 -6.62 14.10 -35.94
C GLY A 372 -8.05 14.61 -36.15
N MET A 373 -9.03 13.71 -36.23
CA MET A 373 -10.45 14.07 -36.35
C MET A 373 -10.97 14.86 -35.14
N LEU A 374 -10.50 14.56 -33.92
CA LEU A 374 -10.88 15.31 -32.74
C LEU A 374 -10.32 16.73 -32.80
N MET A 375 -9.03 16.86 -33.12
CA MET A 375 -8.35 18.16 -33.20
C MET A 375 -8.92 19.02 -34.34
N ASP A 376 -9.22 18.44 -35.51
CA ASP A 376 -9.87 19.15 -36.62
C ASP A 376 -11.24 19.72 -36.21
N LYS A 377 -12.05 18.93 -35.49
CA LYS A 377 -13.36 19.38 -35.00
C LYS A 377 -13.24 20.48 -33.95
N ALA A 378 -12.31 20.34 -33.02
CA ALA A 378 -12.05 21.37 -32.01
C ALA A 378 -11.61 22.69 -32.66
N ALA A 379 -10.71 22.64 -33.64
CA ALA A 379 -10.25 23.82 -34.38
C ALA A 379 -11.39 24.50 -35.16
N MET A 380 -12.26 23.72 -35.81
CA MET A 380 -13.45 24.26 -36.48
C MET A 380 -14.39 24.97 -35.50
N GLN A 381 -14.66 24.34 -34.35
CA GLN A 381 -15.53 24.91 -33.32
C GLN A 381 -14.95 26.20 -32.72
N GLU A 382 -13.63 26.25 -32.52
CA GLU A 382 -12.96 27.46 -32.04
C GLU A 382 -13.09 28.61 -33.07
N GLN A 383 -12.88 28.32 -34.35
CA GLN A 383 -13.02 29.30 -35.42
C GLN A 383 -14.46 29.86 -35.51
N GLU A 384 -15.48 29.00 -35.43
CA GLU A 384 -16.88 29.41 -35.38
C GLU A 384 -17.16 30.32 -34.17
N ALA A 385 -16.70 29.94 -32.98
CA ALA A 385 -16.86 30.73 -31.76
C ALA A 385 -16.14 32.09 -31.84
N GLN A 386 -14.98 32.15 -32.50
CA GLN A 386 -14.27 33.41 -32.75
C GLN A 386 -15.04 34.31 -33.73
N ASP A 387 -15.62 33.75 -34.79
CA ASP A 387 -16.39 34.51 -35.77
C ASP A 387 -17.72 35.02 -35.18
N GLU A 388 -18.42 34.21 -34.38
CA GLU A 388 -19.61 34.66 -33.62
C GLU A 388 -19.28 35.82 -32.65
N LYS A 389 -18.14 35.73 -31.94
CA LYS A 389 -17.67 36.82 -31.06
C LYS A 389 -17.36 38.09 -31.88
N ARG A 390 -16.74 37.97 -33.05
CA ARG A 390 -16.44 39.11 -33.94
C ARG A 390 -17.73 39.76 -34.42
N GLU A 391 -18.71 38.99 -34.86
CA GLU A 391 -20.02 39.51 -35.28
C GLU A 391 -20.75 40.23 -34.13
N SER A 392 -20.74 39.64 -32.94
CA SER A 392 -21.34 40.24 -31.74
C SER A 392 -20.69 41.57 -31.35
N VAL A 393 -19.35 41.65 -31.33
CA VAL A 393 -18.61 42.89 -31.06
C VAL A 393 -18.89 43.95 -32.13
N LEU A 394 -18.93 43.57 -33.41
CA LEU A 394 -19.29 44.48 -34.49
C LEU A 394 -20.73 45.00 -34.33
N GLY A 395 -21.66 44.14 -33.93
CA GLY A 395 -23.03 44.50 -33.58
C GLY A 395 -23.10 45.54 -32.45
N GLN A 396 -22.38 45.31 -31.35
CA GLN A 396 -22.31 46.24 -30.21
C GLN A 396 -21.72 47.60 -30.61
N LEU A 397 -20.64 47.62 -31.40
CA LEU A 397 -20.04 48.85 -31.91
C LEU A 397 -20.99 49.62 -32.84
N SER A 398 -21.73 48.91 -33.69
CA SER A 398 -22.73 49.53 -34.58
C SER A 398 -23.86 50.20 -33.80
N ALA A 399 -24.34 49.57 -32.72
CA ALA A 399 -25.36 50.11 -31.82
C ALA A 399 -24.87 51.32 -31.01
N LEU A 400 -23.61 51.31 -30.55
CA LEU A 400 -22.98 52.47 -29.90
C LEU A 400 -22.86 53.66 -30.86
N LYS A 401 -22.51 53.40 -32.12
CA LYS A 401 -22.36 54.44 -33.15
C LYS A 401 -23.70 55.06 -33.56
N SER A 402 -24.79 54.29 -33.59
CA SER A 402 -26.13 54.82 -33.83
C SER A 402 -26.63 55.64 -32.63
N SER A 403 -26.40 55.17 -31.40
CA SER A 403 -26.76 55.89 -30.17
C SER A 403 -26.00 57.22 -30.02
N ALA A 404 -24.72 57.28 -30.43
CA ALA A 404 -23.93 58.52 -30.46
C ALA A 404 -24.41 59.56 -31.49
N LYS A 405 -25.19 59.14 -32.51
CA LYS A 405 -25.81 60.07 -33.48
C LYS A 405 -27.12 60.68 -32.96
N GLU A 406 -27.75 60.09 -31.95
CA GLU A 406 -29.04 60.56 -31.42
C GLU A 406 -28.90 61.60 -30.28
N HIS A 407 -27.71 61.76 -29.70
CA HIS A 407 -27.39 62.87 -28.79
C HIS A 407 -26.48 63.91 -29.46
N PRO A 408 -27.01 65.07 -29.91
CA PRO A 408 -26.16 66.14 -30.43
C PRO A 408 -25.34 66.75 -29.29
N ALA A 409 -24.05 66.98 -29.53
CA ALA A 409 -23.19 67.71 -28.62
C ALA A 409 -23.81 69.06 -28.20
N PRO A 410 -23.73 69.45 -26.91
CA PRO A 410 -24.24 70.74 -26.49
C PRO A 410 -23.47 71.86 -27.19
N ALA A 411 -24.21 72.80 -27.77
CA ALA A 411 -23.68 73.92 -28.54
C ALA A 411 -22.66 74.76 -27.72
N PRO A 412 -21.63 75.35 -28.36
CA PRO A 412 -20.60 76.10 -27.68
C PRO A 412 -21.19 77.34 -27.00
N ALA A 413 -20.89 77.51 -25.71
CA ALA A 413 -21.32 78.66 -24.92
C ALA A 413 -20.77 79.96 -25.53
N LYS A 414 -21.69 80.88 -25.86
CA LYS A 414 -21.34 82.27 -26.23
C LYS A 414 -20.68 82.96 -25.04
N LYS A 415 -19.46 83.45 -25.23
CA LYS A 415 -18.80 84.40 -24.34
C LYS A 415 -19.73 85.59 -24.11
N ARG A 416 -20.07 85.87 -22.85
CA ARG A 416 -20.62 87.16 -22.42
C ARG A 416 -19.44 88.07 -22.15
N ASP A 417 -19.41 89.19 -22.86
CA ASP A 417 -18.54 90.33 -22.56
C ASP A 417 -18.94 90.90 -21.19
N GLU A 418 -18.00 90.89 -20.24
CA GLU A 418 -18.09 91.70 -19.03
C GLU A 418 -17.60 93.11 -19.34
N ALA A 419 -18.56 94.01 -19.54
CA ALA A 419 -18.35 95.44 -19.37
C ALA A 419 -19.37 95.96 -18.35
N SER A 420 -18.84 96.58 -17.29
CA SER A 420 -19.51 97.48 -16.33
C SER A 420 -20.49 96.84 -15.34
N LEU A 421 -20.08 96.65 -14.08
CA LEU A 421 -20.17 97.65 -13.00
C LEU A 421 -19.55 97.12 -11.70
#